data_AF-A0A8C0H1K0-F1
#
_entry.id   AF-A0A8C0H1K0-F1
#
_cell.length_a   1.000
_cell.length_b   1.000
_cell.length_c   1.000
_cell.angle_alpha   90.00
_cell.angle_beta   90.00
_cell.angle_gamma   90.00
#
_symmetry.space_group_name_H-M   'P 1'
#
loop_
_entity.id
_entity.type
_entity.pdbx_description
1 polymer ?
#
loop_
_entity_poly.entity_id
_entity_poly.type
_entity_poly.pdbx_seq_one_letter_code
_entity_poly.pdbx_strand_id
1 'polypeptide(L)'
;KTSPLSFRAVFTVEKKIVDIWIKIPCVDEIGSCTYDGLCGILDNVIPPGSPCPEPLLSYGIPCHCPFKQGSYSLPSSEFYLPIIQLPSWLTNGDYSVQVVLSSSAKQLACVQVTLSLHSE
;
A
#
# COMPACT_ATOMS: atom_id res chain seq x y z
N LYS A 1 -29.44 -0.27 3.07
CA LYS A 1 -28.71 -1.37 2.38
C LYS A 1 -27.39 -0.77 1.91
N THR A 2 -26.40 -0.74 2.78
CA THR A 2 -25.13 -0.06 2.54
C THR A 2 -24.34 -0.92 1.56
N SER A 3 -24.04 -0.39 0.37
CA SER A 3 -23.11 -1.04 -0.56
C SER A 3 -21.82 -1.37 0.22
N PRO A 4 -21.22 -2.57 0.07
CA PRO A 4 -19.92 -2.83 0.69
C PRO A 4 -18.99 -1.71 0.24
N LEU A 5 -18.36 -1.01 1.20
CA LEU A 5 -17.38 0.01 0.89
C LEU A 5 -16.23 -0.68 0.16
N SER A 6 -16.28 -0.66 -1.17
CA SER A 6 -15.15 -1.07 -2.00
C SER A 6 -14.20 0.10 -2.04
N PHE A 7 -13.02 -0.08 -1.44
CA PHE A 7 -11.94 0.89 -1.59
C PHE A 7 -11.16 0.60 -2.86
N ARG A 8 -10.79 1.67 -3.57
CA ARG A 8 -9.90 1.67 -4.71
C ARG A 8 -8.67 2.49 -4.38
N ALA A 9 -7.48 1.90 -4.52
CA ALA A 9 -6.20 2.60 -4.41
C ALA A 9 -5.52 2.68 -5.78
N VAL A 10 -5.15 3.89 -6.18
CA VAL A 10 -4.38 4.15 -7.40
C VAL A 10 -2.96 4.53 -6.98
N PHE A 11 -1.98 3.72 -7.37
CA PHE A 11 -0.57 3.96 -7.14
C PHE A 11 0.05 4.59 -8.38
N THR A 12 0.87 5.62 -8.17
CA THR A 12 1.81 6.15 -9.15
C THR A 12 3.20 6.03 -8.55
N VAL A 13 4.03 5.21 -9.18
CA VAL A 13 5.41 4.95 -8.74
C VAL A 13 6.35 5.47 -9.82
N GLU A 14 7.31 6.28 -9.40
CA GLU A 14 8.31 6.88 -10.28
C GLU A 14 9.70 6.60 -9.73
N LYS A 15 10.66 6.35 -10.63
CA LYS A 15 12.07 6.20 -10.31
C LYS A 15 12.83 7.41 -10.85
N LYS A 16 13.74 7.95 -10.05
CA LYS A 16 14.65 9.00 -10.50
C LYS A 16 15.77 8.37 -11.33
N ILE A 17 15.95 8.87 -12.55
CA ILE A 17 17.06 8.52 -13.44
C ILE A 17 17.76 9.82 -13.80
N VAL A 18 18.99 9.98 -13.32
CA VAL A 18 19.72 11.26 -13.41
C VAL A 18 18.88 12.37 -12.75
N ASP A 19 18.30 13.29 -13.53
CA ASP A 19 17.52 14.43 -13.03
C ASP A 19 16.03 14.36 -13.42
N ILE A 20 15.57 13.24 -13.98
CA ILE A 20 14.17 13.05 -14.39
C ILE A 20 13.48 11.92 -13.60
N TRP A 21 12.19 12.07 -13.35
CA TRP A 21 11.33 11.04 -12.76
C TRP A 21 10.65 10.25 -13.87
N ILE A 22 10.90 8.95 -13.92
CA ILE A 22 10.32 8.04 -14.90
C ILE A 22 9.26 7.18 -14.21
N LYS A 23 8.03 7.25 -14.73
CA LYS A 23 6.93 6.42 -14.26
C LYS A 23 7.19 4.93 -14.53
N ILE A 24 7.08 4.13 -13.49
CA ILE A 24 7.21 2.68 -13.55
C ILE A 24 5.83 2.08 -13.88
N PRO A 25 5.69 1.29 -14.97
CA PRO A 25 4.42 0.65 -15.29
C PRO A 25 4.02 -0.38 -14.24
N CYS A 26 2.74 -0.76 -14.22
CA CYS A 26 2.30 -1.89 -13.40
C CYS A 26 2.75 -3.20 -14.06
N VAL A 27 3.61 -3.96 -13.39
CA VAL A 27 4.11 -5.26 -13.84
C VAL A 27 4.01 -6.23 -12.65
N ASP A 28 3.35 -7.37 -12.84
CA ASP A 28 3.15 -8.39 -11.81
C ASP A 28 2.61 -7.81 -10.48
N GLU A 29 1.67 -6.88 -10.57
CA GLU A 29 1.09 -6.16 -9.42
C GLU A 29 2.09 -5.31 -8.63
N ILE A 30 3.17 -4.84 -9.26
CA ILE A 30 4.15 -3.91 -8.67
C ILE A 30 4.35 -2.70 -9.61
N GLY A 31 4.46 -1.49 -9.04
CA GLY A 31 4.66 -0.24 -9.79
C GLY A 31 3.41 0.64 -9.77
N SER A 32 3.13 1.35 -10.88
CA SER A 32 1.96 2.22 -10.99
C SER A 32 0.66 1.43 -11.24
N CYS A 33 0.25 0.64 -10.25
CA CYS A 33 -0.91 -0.24 -10.31
C CYS A 33 -2.18 0.43 -9.77
N THR A 34 -3.34 -0.13 -10.14
CA THR A 34 -4.60 0.18 -9.45
C THR A 34 -5.14 -1.08 -8.83
N TYR A 35 -5.46 -0.99 -7.54
CA TYR A 35 -6.09 -2.06 -6.77
C TYR A 35 -7.53 -1.67 -6.46
N ASP A 36 -8.45 -2.42 -7.04
CA ASP A 36 -9.88 -2.31 -6.77
C ASP A 36 -10.30 -3.35 -5.73
N GLY A 37 -11.25 -3.00 -4.87
CA GLY A 37 -11.78 -3.95 -3.89
C GLY A 37 -10.78 -4.34 -2.82
N LEU A 38 -10.04 -3.37 -2.27
CA LEU A 38 -9.02 -3.64 -1.22
C LEU A 38 -9.57 -4.46 -0.04
N CYS A 39 -10.84 -4.33 0.30
CA CYS A 39 -11.46 -5.15 1.34
C CYS A 39 -11.43 -6.64 1.01
N GLY A 40 -11.69 -7.01 -0.25
CA GLY A 40 -11.59 -8.41 -0.68
C GLY A 40 -10.14 -8.90 -0.73
N ILE A 41 -9.20 -8.02 -1.11
CA ILE A 41 -7.77 -8.33 -1.05
C ILE A 41 -7.35 -8.58 0.40
N LEU A 42 -7.77 -7.74 1.35
CA LEU A 42 -7.51 -7.93 2.77
C LEU A 42 -8.11 -9.24 3.28
N ASP A 43 -9.35 -9.55 2.95
CA ASP A 43 -10.00 -10.80 3.38
C ASP A 43 -9.35 -12.06 2.77
N ASN A 44 -8.71 -11.95 1.60
CA ASN A 44 -7.95 -13.04 0.99
C ASN A 44 -6.60 -13.28 1.68
N VAL A 45 -5.90 -12.21 2.06
CA VAL A 45 -4.58 -12.28 2.70
C VAL A 45 -4.69 -12.54 4.20
N ILE A 46 -5.75 -12.03 4.83
CA ILE A 46 -6.08 -12.16 6.23
C ILE A 46 -7.51 -12.71 6.28
N PRO A 47 -7.71 -14.03 6.45
CA PRO A 47 -9.05 -14.61 6.46
C PRO A 47 -9.93 -14.05 7.59
N PRO A 48 -11.22 -13.77 7.36
CA PRO A 48 -12.12 -13.32 8.42
C PRO A 48 -12.15 -14.27 9.61
N GLY A 49 -12.02 -13.72 10.82
CA GLY A 49 -11.94 -14.49 12.07
C GLY A 49 -10.52 -14.89 12.48
N SER A 50 -9.53 -14.70 11.61
CA SER A 50 -8.12 -14.72 12.03
C SER A 50 -7.77 -13.43 12.78
N PRO A 51 -6.85 -13.48 13.77
CA PRO A 51 -6.34 -12.26 14.40
C PRO A 51 -5.56 -11.43 13.38
N CYS A 52 -5.63 -10.11 13.50
CA CYS A 52 -4.76 -9.23 12.72
C CYS A 52 -3.28 -9.55 12.96
N PRO A 53 -2.40 -9.38 11.97
CA PRO A 53 -0.97 -9.58 12.16
C PRO A 53 -0.39 -8.52 13.10
N GLU A 54 0.69 -8.86 13.80
CA GLU A 54 1.50 -7.86 14.47
C GLU A 54 2.16 -6.91 13.44
N PRO A 55 2.34 -5.62 13.75
CA PRO A 55 2.07 -4.94 15.03
C PRO A 55 0.62 -4.44 15.20
N LEU A 56 -0.28 -4.69 14.23
CA LEU A 56 -1.63 -4.14 14.25
C LEU A 56 -2.45 -4.64 15.43
N LEU A 57 -2.29 -5.93 15.77
CA LEU A 57 -2.97 -6.55 16.91
C LEU A 57 -2.61 -5.86 18.23
N SER A 58 -1.32 -5.70 18.53
CA SER A 58 -0.86 -5.06 19.76
C SER A 58 -1.35 -3.62 19.93
N TYR A 59 -1.54 -2.90 18.83
CA TYR A 59 -2.02 -1.51 18.85
C TYR A 59 -3.53 -1.35 18.61
N GLY A 60 -4.28 -2.45 18.53
CA GLY A 60 -5.73 -2.42 18.33
C GLY A 60 -6.16 -1.81 16.99
N ILE A 61 -5.31 -1.88 15.97
CA ILE A 61 -5.60 -1.36 14.64
C ILE A 61 -6.34 -2.46 13.85
N PRO A 62 -7.55 -2.19 13.32
CA PRO A 62 -8.28 -3.17 12.55
C PRO A 62 -7.57 -3.48 11.23
N CYS A 63 -7.68 -4.72 10.76
CA CYS A 63 -7.13 -5.18 9.48
C CYS A 63 -8.21 -5.63 8.49
N HIS A 64 -9.50 -5.46 8.85
CA HIS A 64 -10.65 -5.82 8.03
C HIS A 64 -11.58 -4.62 7.84
N CYS A 65 -12.28 -4.62 6.72
CA CYS A 65 -13.36 -3.68 6.46
C CYS A 65 -14.63 -4.03 7.28
N PRO A 66 -15.48 -3.04 7.58
CA PRO A 66 -15.28 -1.60 7.36
C PRO A 66 -14.37 -0.97 8.42
N PHE A 67 -13.44 -0.13 7.98
CA PHE A 67 -12.69 0.76 8.87
C PHE A 67 -13.62 1.86 9.37
N LYS A 68 -13.83 1.92 10.68
CA LYS A 68 -14.72 2.93 11.29
C LYS A 68 -14.05 4.31 11.25
N GLN A 69 -14.86 5.36 11.24
CA GLN A 69 -14.33 6.70 11.44
C GLN A 69 -13.66 6.80 12.81
N GLY A 70 -12.43 7.30 12.85
CA GLY A 70 -11.65 7.42 14.07
C GLY A 70 -10.20 7.83 13.78
N SER A 71 -9.41 7.93 14.85
CA SER A 71 -7.96 8.11 14.75
C SER A 71 -7.28 6.78 14.97
N TYR A 72 -6.41 6.39 14.04
CA TYR A 72 -5.59 5.19 14.13
C TYR A 72 -4.13 5.62 14.18
N SER A 73 -3.40 5.13 15.17
CA SER A 73 -2.00 5.50 15.38
C SER A 73 -1.17 4.23 15.48
N LEU A 74 -0.19 4.12 14.59
CA LEU A 74 0.84 3.08 14.65
C LEU A 74 2.14 3.71 15.16
N PRO A 75 2.58 3.39 16.40
CA PRO A 75 3.88 3.80 16.89
C PRO A 75 5.04 3.21 16.07
N SER A 76 6.26 3.71 16.31
CA SER A 76 7.46 3.17 15.68
C SER A 76 7.51 1.65 15.85
N SER A 77 7.52 0.95 14.72
CA SER A 77 7.47 -0.52 14.65
C SER A 77 8.56 -1.00 13.70
N GLU A 78 9.14 -2.15 13.99
CA GLU A 78 10.16 -2.77 13.15
C GLU A 78 9.52 -3.74 12.15
N PHE A 79 9.93 -3.64 10.89
CA PHE A 79 9.48 -4.53 9.82
C PHE A 79 10.70 -5.17 9.14
N TYR A 80 10.74 -6.49 9.15
CA TYR A 80 11.80 -7.23 8.45
C TYR A 80 11.48 -7.32 6.96
N LEU A 81 12.37 -6.82 6.12
CA LEU A 81 12.28 -6.99 4.67
C LEU A 81 12.94 -8.32 4.29
N PRO A 82 12.17 -9.30 3.76
CA PRO A 82 12.74 -10.58 3.35
C PRO A 82 13.68 -10.41 2.16
N ILE A 83 14.65 -11.31 2.03
CA ILE A 83 15.50 -11.39 0.82
C ILE A 83 14.63 -12.00 -0.29
N ILE A 84 14.08 -11.12 -1.12
CA ILE A 84 13.27 -11.50 -2.29
C ILE A 84 14.00 -11.15 -3.58
N GLN A 85 13.81 -11.98 -4.61
CA GLN A 85 14.28 -11.64 -5.95
C GLN A 85 13.44 -10.47 -6.46
N LEU A 86 14.01 -9.27 -6.41
CA LEU A 86 13.36 -8.09 -6.93
C LEU A 86 13.33 -8.16 -8.46
N PRO A 87 12.26 -7.66 -9.10
CA PRO A 87 12.27 -7.45 -10.53
C PRO A 87 13.50 -6.64 -10.94
N SER A 88 14.09 -6.94 -12.09
CA SER A 88 15.34 -6.30 -12.55
C SER A 88 15.26 -4.77 -12.67
N TRP A 89 14.05 -4.21 -12.71
CA TRP A 89 13.81 -2.77 -12.74
C TRP A 89 13.81 -2.12 -11.34
N LEU A 90 13.55 -2.89 -10.27
CA LEU A 90 13.53 -2.39 -8.88
C LEU A 90 14.94 -2.45 -8.27
N THR A 91 15.88 -1.74 -8.90
CA THR A 91 17.28 -1.62 -8.47
C THR A 91 17.49 -0.45 -7.51
N ASN A 92 18.69 -0.28 -6.97
CA ASN A 92 19.06 0.87 -6.14
C ASN A 92 18.69 2.20 -6.80
N GLY A 93 18.32 3.19 -5.98
CA GLY A 93 17.99 4.54 -6.42
C GLY A 93 16.84 5.19 -5.65
N ASP A 94 16.44 6.38 -6.11
CA ASP A 94 15.37 7.16 -5.50
C ASP A 94 14.03 6.90 -6.17
N TYR A 95 13.00 6.77 -5.35
CA TYR A 95 11.63 6.46 -5.75
C TYR A 95 10.65 7.47 -5.15
N SER A 96 9.64 7.84 -5.93
CA SER A 96 8.49 8.63 -5.52
C SER A 96 7.25 7.75 -5.66
N VAL A 97 6.46 7.65 -4.61
CA VAL A 97 5.25 6.85 -4.56
C VAL A 97 4.10 7.77 -4.14
N GLN A 98 3.10 7.90 -5.01
CA GLN A 98 1.85 8.56 -4.72
C GLN A 98 0.72 7.53 -4.67
N VAL A 99 -0.13 7.61 -3.65
CA VAL A 99 -1.30 6.74 -3.48
C VAL A 99 -2.55 7.59 -3.30
N VAL A 100 -3.54 7.37 -4.16
CA VAL A 100 -4.88 7.97 -4.05
C VAL A 100 -5.87 6.89 -3.63
N LEU A 101 -6.46 7.04 -2.45
CA LEU A 101 -7.50 6.16 -1.92
C LEU A 101 -8.88 6.76 -2.18
N SER A 102 -9.80 5.96 -2.70
CA SER A 102 -11.17 6.38 -3.01
C SER A 102 -12.20 5.32 -2.63
N SER A 103 -13.44 5.75 -2.43
CA SER A 103 -14.60 4.88 -2.29
C SER A 103 -15.79 5.50 -3.01
N SER A 104 -16.55 4.70 -3.78
CA SER A 104 -17.69 5.19 -4.57
C SER A 104 -17.36 6.44 -5.41
N ALA A 105 -16.23 6.43 -6.09
CA ALA A 105 -15.67 7.54 -6.89
C ALA A 105 -15.34 8.84 -6.11
N LYS A 106 -15.45 8.84 -4.78
CA LYS A 106 -15.01 9.94 -3.92
C LYS A 106 -13.60 9.68 -3.39
N GLN A 107 -12.69 10.61 -3.62
CA GLN A 107 -11.35 10.58 -3.01
C GLN A 107 -11.46 10.77 -1.49
N LEU A 108 -10.82 9.87 -0.75
CA LEU A 108 -10.76 9.87 0.71
C LEU A 108 -9.40 10.35 1.22
N ALA A 109 -8.32 9.95 0.55
CA ALA A 109 -6.95 10.32 0.91
C ALA A 109 -6.04 10.39 -0.32
N CYS A 110 -4.98 11.18 -0.22
CA CYS A 110 -3.87 11.23 -1.16
C CYS A 110 -2.58 11.38 -0.36
N VAL A 111 -1.65 10.45 -0.52
CA VAL A 111 -0.36 10.43 0.19
C VAL A 111 0.75 10.34 -0.85
N GLN A 112 1.82 11.11 -0.65
CA GLN A 112 3.03 11.03 -1.47
C GLN A 112 4.24 10.83 -0.56
N VAL A 113 5.09 9.87 -0.91
CA VAL A 113 6.30 9.51 -0.18
C VAL A 113 7.46 9.47 -1.17
N THR A 114 8.61 9.99 -0.76
CA THR A 114 9.88 9.80 -1.47
C THR A 114 10.80 8.97 -0.61
N LEU A 115 11.46 7.96 -1.19
CA LEU A 115 12.34 7.03 -0.49
C LEU A 115 13.50 6.62 -1.38
N SER A 116 14.63 6.27 -0.76
CA SER A 116 15.79 5.71 -1.44
C SER A 116 15.90 4.22 -1.11
N LEU A 117 16.02 3.38 -2.13
CA LEU A 117 16.26 1.95 -2.00
C LEU A 117 17.75 1.67 -2.21
N HIS A 118 18.34 0.94 -1.28
CA HIS A 118 19.72 0.46 -1.35
C HIS A 118 19.78 -1.00 -0.95
N SER A 119 20.22 -1.86 -1.87
CA SER A 119 20.66 -3.22 -1.63
C SER A 119 22.18 -3.27 -1.79
N GLU A 120 22.83 -3.93 -0.84
CA GLU A 120 24.21 -4.39 -0.97
C GLU A 120 24.35 -5.45 -2.08
#